data_AF-A0AA47EVN1-F1
#
_entry.id   AF-A0AA47EVN1-F1
#
_cell.length_a   1.000
_cell.length_b   1.000
_cell.length_c   1.000
_cell.angle_alpha   90.00
_cell.angle_beta   90.00
_cell.angle_gamma   90.00
#
_symmetry.space_group_name_H-M   'P 1'
#
loop_
_entity.id
_entity.type
_entity.pdbx_description
1 polymer ?
#
loop_
_entity_poly.entity_id
_entity_poly.type
_entity_poly.pdbx_seq_one_letter_code
_entity_poly.pdbx_strand_id
1 'polypeptide(L)'
;MSIGTAYQEALKALAEQVARAYREDCCSFHVSAGLIQGNTIIAVTATFDATGTECWVPLALGGDPWTDERRVRIEHDARAVISQRLSIEEGVAYIVRQYMRGVLDGYR
;
A
#
# COMPACT_ATOMS: atom_id res chain seq x y z
N MET A 1 -2.25 -17.53 16.74
CA MET A 1 -2.27 -16.31 15.92
C MET A 1 -1.02 -16.35 15.07
N SER A 2 -1.10 -16.92 13.85
CA SER A 2 0.07 -16.95 12.97
C SER A 2 0.23 -15.56 12.39
N ILE A 3 1.21 -14.83 12.88
CA ILE A 3 1.74 -13.62 12.23
C ILE A 3 2.13 -14.05 10.80
N GLY A 4 1.84 -13.22 9.79
CA GLY A 4 2.10 -13.54 8.40
C GLY A 4 3.58 -13.82 8.15
N THR A 5 3.92 -14.34 6.97
CA THR A 5 5.34 -14.43 6.57
C THR A 5 5.97 -13.03 6.58
N ALA A 6 7.30 -12.93 6.72
CA ALA A 6 7.99 -11.63 6.69
C ALA A 6 7.64 -10.81 5.42
N TYR A 7 7.37 -11.50 4.31
CA TYR A 7 6.88 -10.88 3.08
C TYR A 7 5.48 -10.27 3.25
N GLN A 8 4.53 -11.02 3.80
CA GLN A 8 3.17 -10.54 4.04
C GLN A 8 3.14 -9.36 5.01
N GLU A 9 3.91 -9.42 6.08
CA GLU A 9 3.99 -8.32 7.05
C GLU A 9 4.61 -7.06 6.44
N ALA A 10 5.62 -7.19 5.58
CA ALA A 10 6.18 -6.06 4.86
C ALA A 10 5.17 -5.43 3.89
N LEU A 11 4.46 -6.23 3.09
CA LEU A 11 3.42 -5.70 2.19
C LEU A 11 2.27 -5.05 2.95
N LYS A 12 1.89 -5.60 4.11
CA LYS A 12 0.90 -5.00 4.99
C LYS A 12 1.39 -3.67 5.55
N ALA A 13 2.63 -3.60 6.04
CA ALA A 13 3.23 -2.38 6.54
C ALA A 13 3.32 -1.30 5.45
N LEU A 14 3.62 -1.67 4.20
CA LEU A 14 3.58 -0.76 3.07
C LEU A 14 2.17 -0.21 2.86
N ALA A 15 1.17 -1.08 2.82
CA ALA A 15 -0.23 -0.66 2.66
C ALA A 15 -0.72 0.25 3.80
N GLU A 16 -0.25 0.04 5.04
CA GLU A 16 -0.54 0.93 6.16
C GLU A 16 0.12 2.31 6.01
N GLN A 17 1.36 2.37 5.52
CA GLN A 17 2.02 3.65 5.21
C GLN A 17 1.26 4.39 4.12
N VAL A 18 0.89 3.69 3.04
CA VAL A 18 0.11 4.26 1.93
C VAL A 18 -1.25 4.76 2.42
N ALA A 19 -1.98 3.99 3.24
CA ALA A 19 -3.26 4.41 3.78
C ALA A 19 -3.16 5.65 4.68
N ARG A 20 -2.07 5.83 5.43
CA ARG A 20 -1.83 7.03 6.24
C ARG A 20 -1.48 8.26 5.41
N ALA A 21 -0.78 8.05 4.30
CA ALA A 21 -0.42 9.10 3.36
C ALA A 21 -1.56 9.44 2.39
N TYR A 22 -2.55 8.55 2.24
CA TYR A 22 -3.69 8.72 1.36
C TYR A 22 -4.49 9.97 1.70
N ARG A 23 -4.85 10.72 0.66
CA ARG A 23 -5.78 11.84 0.67
C ARG A 23 -6.76 11.63 -0.48
N GLU A 24 -7.98 12.15 -0.39
CA GLU A 24 -8.98 12.04 -1.47
C GLU A 24 -8.45 12.52 -2.83
N ASP A 25 -7.52 13.47 -2.85
CA ASP A 25 -6.90 13.99 -4.09
C ASP A 25 -5.78 13.07 -4.65
N CYS A 26 -5.39 12.01 -3.93
CA CYS A 26 -4.28 11.11 -4.24
C CYS A 26 -4.79 9.70 -4.60
N CYS A 27 -5.66 9.60 -5.61
CA CYS A 27 -6.31 8.35 -6.00
C CYS A 27 -5.41 7.38 -6.76
N SER A 28 -4.32 7.85 -7.36
CA SER A 28 -3.44 7.04 -8.20
C SER A 28 -2.03 6.95 -7.64
N PHE A 29 -1.46 5.75 -7.74
CA PHE A 29 -0.13 5.43 -7.27
C PHE A 29 0.55 4.42 -8.21
N HIS A 30 1.86 4.51 -8.29
CA HIS A 30 2.70 3.51 -8.93
C HIS A 30 3.43 2.67 -7.87
N VAL A 31 3.71 1.40 -8.19
CA VAL A 31 4.48 0.49 -7.33
C VAL A 31 5.65 -0.02 -8.12
N SER A 32 6.83 0.02 -7.52
CA SER A 32 8.08 -0.50 -8.07
C SER A 32 8.82 -1.36 -7.05
N ALA A 33 9.56 -2.36 -7.53
CA ALA A 33 10.45 -3.16 -6.70
C ALA A 33 11.86 -3.16 -7.30
N GLY A 34 12.87 -2.97 -6.45
CA GLY A 34 14.26 -2.89 -6.88
C GLY A 34 15.25 -3.37 -5.84
N LEU A 35 16.44 -3.78 -6.28
CA LEU A 35 17.53 -4.14 -5.38
C LEU A 35 18.21 -2.89 -4.81
N ILE A 36 18.49 -2.93 -3.52
CA ILE A 36 19.25 -1.93 -2.78
C ILE A 36 20.34 -2.60 -1.94
N GLN A 37 21.23 -1.79 -1.35
CA GLN A 37 22.31 -2.24 -0.46
C GLN A 37 23.16 -3.38 -1.05
N GLY A 38 23.73 -3.16 -2.24
CA GLY A 38 24.64 -4.14 -2.85
C GLY A 38 23.97 -5.47 -3.20
N ASN A 39 22.70 -5.42 -3.63
CA ASN A 39 21.91 -6.58 -4.04
C ASN A 39 21.57 -7.57 -2.92
N THR A 40 21.44 -7.09 -1.68
CA THR A 40 21.10 -7.94 -0.52
C THR A 40 19.67 -7.72 -0.01
N ILE A 41 19.08 -6.58 -0.37
CA ILE A 41 17.73 -6.17 0.06
C ILE A 41 16.94 -5.75 -1.17
N ILE A 42 15.65 -6.08 -1.18
CA ILE A 42 14.68 -5.57 -2.14
C ILE A 42 13.94 -4.41 -1.46
N ALA A 43 13.89 -3.26 -2.09
CA ALA A 43 13.00 -2.17 -1.73
C ALA A 43 11.71 -2.28 -2.56
N VAL A 44 10.56 -2.25 -1.88
CA VAL A 44 9.26 -2.08 -2.53
C VAL A 44 8.77 -0.68 -2.22
N THR A 45 8.51 0.10 -3.26
CA THR A 45 8.15 1.51 -3.15
C THR A 45 6.78 1.74 -3.78
N ALA A 46 5.96 2.56 -3.13
CA ALA A 46 4.72 3.10 -3.66
C ALA A 46 4.82 4.63 -3.73
N THR A 47 4.57 5.21 -4.90
CA THR A 47 4.65 6.66 -5.14
C THR A 47 3.30 7.18 -5.59
N PHE A 48 2.77 8.20 -4.91
CA PHE A 48 1.53 8.87 -5.29
C PHE A 48 1.77 9.86 -6.43
N ASP A 49 1.00 9.74 -7.52
CA ASP A 49 1.26 10.51 -8.75
C ASP A 49 1.06 12.02 -8.55
N ALA A 50 0.06 12.41 -7.76
CA ALA A 50 -0.32 13.81 -7.59
C ALA A 50 0.62 14.60 -6.64
N THR A 51 1.23 13.92 -5.66
CA THR A 51 2.04 14.58 -4.62
C THR A 51 3.52 14.21 -4.67
N GLY A 52 3.88 13.14 -5.39
CA GLY A 52 5.22 12.57 -5.33
C GLY A 52 5.56 11.96 -3.96
N THR A 53 4.58 11.78 -3.07
CA THR A 53 4.80 11.17 -1.75
C THR A 53 5.19 9.71 -1.93
N GLU A 54 6.28 9.30 -1.30
CA GLU A 54 6.80 7.93 -1.38
C GLU A 54 6.64 7.19 -0.05
N CYS A 55 6.16 5.96 -0.13
CA CYS A 55 6.11 4.98 0.95
C CYS A 55 6.96 3.78 0.54
N TRP A 56 7.68 3.18 1.48
CA TRP A 56 8.53 2.03 1.12
C TRP A 56 8.70 1.04 2.27
N VAL A 57 9.04 -0.19 1.90
CA VAL A 57 9.41 -1.25 2.84
C VAL A 57 10.60 -2.05 2.32
N PRO A 58 11.50 -2.49 3.22
CA PRO A 58 12.55 -3.43 2.87
C PRO A 58 12.03 -4.89 2.93
N LEU A 59 12.54 -5.70 2.01
CA LEU A 59 12.38 -7.15 1.96
C LEU A 59 13.74 -7.80 1.85
N ALA A 60 13.99 -8.85 2.62
CA ALA A 60 15.21 -9.63 2.44
C ALA A 60 15.20 -10.31 1.06
N LEU A 61 16.36 -10.35 0.39
CA LEU A 61 16.48 -11.10 -0.86
C LEU A 61 16.14 -12.59 -0.68
N GLY A 62 16.53 -13.16 0.47
CA GLY A 62 16.36 -14.58 0.75
C GLY A 62 17.28 -15.46 -0.11
N GLY A 63 16.90 -16.73 -0.27
CA GLY A 63 17.63 -17.70 -1.10
C GLY A 63 17.28 -17.67 -2.58
N ASP A 64 16.16 -17.05 -2.95
CA ASP A 64 15.72 -16.95 -4.34
C ASP A 64 16.52 -15.86 -5.08
N PRO A 65 16.89 -16.07 -6.34
CA PRO A 65 17.54 -15.03 -7.13
C PRO A 65 16.61 -13.85 -7.41
N TRP A 66 17.22 -12.70 -7.73
CA TRP A 66 16.49 -11.57 -8.28
C TRP A 66 16.30 -11.76 -9.79
N THR A 67 15.05 -11.77 -10.25
CA THR A 67 14.69 -11.86 -11.68
C THR A 67 13.57 -10.89 -11.99
N ASP A 68 13.37 -10.57 -13.27
CA ASP A 68 12.28 -9.70 -13.69
C ASP A 68 10.90 -10.31 -13.38
N GLU A 69 10.73 -11.62 -13.51
CA GLU A 69 9.47 -12.28 -13.12
C GLU A 69 9.20 -12.12 -11.63
N ARG A 70 10.24 -12.23 -10.80
CA ARG A 70 10.12 -12.02 -9.37
C ARG A 70 9.77 -10.56 -9.04
N ARG A 71 10.42 -9.60 -9.69
CA ARG A 71 10.10 -8.17 -9.58
C ARG A 71 8.63 -7.91 -9.89
N VAL A 72 8.15 -8.38 -11.04
CA VAL A 72 6.76 -8.20 -11.48
C VAL A 72 5.77 -8.83 -10.51
N ARG A 73 6.06 -10.01 -9.96
CA ARG A 73 5.21 -10.64 -8.92
C ARG A 73 5.13 -9.78 -7.66
N ILE A 74 6.27 -9.29 -7.16
CA ILE A 74 6.32 -8.45 -5.96
C ILE A 74 5.52 -7.16 -6.18
N GLU A 75 5.71 -6.50 -7.32
CA GLU A 75 4.97 -5.29 -7.69
C GLU A 75 3.45 -5.56 -7.79
N HIS A 76 3.07 -6.70 -8.37
CA HIS A 76 1.67 -7.11 -8.49
C HIS A 76 1.03 -7.35 -7.12
N ASP A 77 1.68 -8.15 -6.26
CA ASP A 77 1.18 -8.47 -4.92
C ASP A 77 1.06 -7.20 -4.06
N ALA A 78 2.10 -6.35 -4.08
CA ALA A 78 2.09 -5.09 -3.37
C ALA A 78 0.94 -4.19 -3.83
N ARG A 79 0.72 -4.06 -5.15
CA ARG A 79 -0.42 -3.31 -5.69
C ARG A 79 -1.74 -3.89 -5.21
N ALA A 80 -1.93 -5.21 -5.26
CA ALA A 80 -3.17 -5.85 -4.82
C ALA A 80 -3.46 -5.59 -3.33
N VAL A 81 -2.46 -5.72 -2.47
CA VAL A 81 -2.60 -5.47 -1.02
C VAL A 81 -2.91 -4.01 -0.73
N ILE A 82 -2.21 -3.08 -1.40
CA ILE A 82 -2.46 -1.63 -1.26
C ILE A 82 -3.88 -1.29 -1.73
N SER A 83 -4.28 -1.74 -2.92
CA SER A 83 -5.62 -1.48 -3.47
C SER A 83 -6.72 -2.00 -2.55
N GLN A 84 -6.56 -3.21 -1.99
CA GLN A 84 -7.51 -3.76 -1.05
C GLN A 84 -7.58 -2.96 0.25
N ARG A 85 -6.45 -2.42 0.72
CA ARG A 85 -6.43 -1.60 1.94
C ARG A 85 -7.11 -0.24 1.73
N LEU A 86 -6.91 0.38 0.58
CA LEU A 86 -7.51 1.67 0.22
C LEU A 86 -9.01 1.56 -0.03
N SER A 87 -9.50 0.47 -0.66
CA SER A 87 -10.95 0.27 -0.85
C SER A 87 -11.71 0.20 0.48
N ILE A 88 -11.07 -0.29 1.54
CA ILE A 88 -11.63 -0.28 2.90
C ILE A 88 -11.71 1.17 3.43
N GLU A 89 -10.68 2.00 3.24
CA GLU A 89 -10.71 3.42 3.65
C GLU A 89 -11.81 4.19 2.91
N GLU A 90 -11.94 3.99 1.60
CA GLU A 90 -12.99 4.59 0.79
C GLU A 90 -14.39 4.18 1.27
N GLY A 91 -14.58 2.89 1.56
CA GLY A 91 -15.82 2.36 2.10
C GLY A 91 -16.18 2.96 3.47
N VAL A 92 -15.20 3.06 4.38
CA VAL A 92 -15.39 3.66 5.71
C VAL A 92 -15.71 5.15 5.58
N ALA A 93 -14.96 5.88 4.76
CA ALA A 93 -15.19 7.31 4.50
C ALA A 93 -16.60 7.56 3.93
N TYR A 94 -17.05 6.71 3.01
CA TYR A 94 -18.40 6.77 2.47
C TYR A 94 -19.46 6.59 3.55
N ILE A 95 -19.32 5.56 4.41
CA ILE A 95 -20.25 5.29 5.51
C ILE A 95 -20.33 6.48 6.47
N VAL A 96 -19.16 7.00 6.91
CA VAL A 96 -19.09 8.17 7.81
C VAL A 96 -19.79 9.38 7.19
N ARG A 97 -19.57 9.63 5.90
CA ARG A 97 -20.22 10.72 5.16
C ARG A 97 -21.75 10.59 5.16
N GLN A 98 -22.29 9.40 4.95
CA GLN A 98 -23.75 9.17 5.01
C GLN A 98 -24.31 9.41 6.41
N TYR A 99 -23.62 8.94 7.46
CA TYR A 99 -24.04 9.20 8.84
C TYR A 99 -24.03 10.69 9.19
N MET A 100 -22.97 11.41 8.83
CA MET A 100 -22.88 12.86 9.06
C MET A 100 -24.01 13.62 8.36
N ARG A 101 -24.33 13.23 7.12
CA ARG A 101 -25.45 13.82 6.39
C ARG A 101 -26.78 13.60 7.10
N GLY A 102 -27.04 12.39 7.58
CA GLY A 102 -28.26 12.09 8.34
C GLY A 102 -28.38 12.92 9.63
N VAL A 103 -27.27 13.12 10.35
CA VAL A 103 -27.26 14.00 11.54
C VAL A 103 -27.59 15.44 11.15
N LEU A 104 -26.94 15.98 10.12
CA LEU A 104 -27.18 17.36 9.65
C LEU A 104 -28.61 17.58 9.16
N ASP A 105 -29.17 16.62 8.43
CA ASP A 105 -30.55 16.68 7.94
C ASP A 105 -31.56 16.63 9.10
N GLY A 106 -31.24 15.93 10.21
CA GLY A 106 -32.09 15.90 11.41
C GLY A 106 -32.08 17.18 12.25
N TYR A 107 -31.13 18.09 12.03
CA TYR A 107 -31.10 19.43 12.65
C TYR A 107 -31.87 20.49 11.85
N ARG A 108 -32.40 20.13 10.67
CA ARG A 108 -33.24 21.00 9.84
C ARG A 108 -34.72 20.74 10.10
#